data_AF-I7JDE0-F1
#
_entry.id   AF-I7JDE0-F1
#
_cell.length_a   1.000
_cell.length_b   1.000
_cell.length_c   1.000
_cell.angle_alpha   90.00
_cell.angle_beta   90.00
_cell.angle_gamma   90.00
#
_symmetry.space_group_name_H-M   'P 1'
#
loop_
_entity.id
_entity.type
_entity.pdbx_description
1 polymer ?
#
loop_
_entity_poly.entity_id
_entity_poly.type
_entity_poly.pdbx_seq_one_letter_code
_entity_poly.pdbx_strand_id
1 'polypeptide(L)'
;MAFISSGYNPEKPMENRITDIGPRHFEEFLPPVIKKNKGTWAYHEILEPGVLLHVADSGDKVYTVRCGGARLMTITHIREICDIADKHCGGHLRFTTRNNIEFMV
;
A
#
# COMPACT_ATOMS: atom_id res chain seq x y z
N MET A 1 2.87 -24.83 -22.68
CA MET A 1 2.56 -24.57 -21.26
C MET A 1 1.81 -25.76 -20.71
N ALA A 2 2.15 -26.21 -19.50
CA ALA A 2 1.39 -27.25 -18.80
C ALA A 2 0.25 -26.60 -18.00
N PHE A 3 -0.85 -27.31 -17.82
CA PHE A 3 -1.89 -26.90 -16.89
C PHE A 3 -1.44 -27.23 -15.45
N ILE A 4 -1.49 -26.24 -14.57
CA ILE A 4 -1.18 -26.40 -13.14
C ILE A 4 -2.44 -26.02 -12.37
N SER A 5 -3.07 -27.00 -11.70
CA SER A 5 -4.31 -26.79 -10.94
C SER A 5 -4.03 -25.98 -9.66
N SER A 6 -4.96 -25.09 -9.31
CA SER A 6 -4.98 -24.40 -8.01
C SER A 6 -5.59 -25.25 -6.87
N GLY A 7 -6.15 -26.43 -7.19
CA GLY A 7 -6.98 -27.23 -6.27
C GLY A 7 -8.48 -27.11 -6.53
N TYR A 8 -8.92 -26.22 -7.43
CA TYR A 8 -10.31 -26.13 -7.88
C TYR A 8 -10.76 -27.38 -8.64
N ASN A 9 -11.99 -27.84 -8.39
CA ASN A 9 -12.61 -28.97 -9.10
C ASN A 9 -13.72 -28.49 -10.06
N PRO A 10 -13.57 -28.63 -11.39
CA PRO A 10 -14.58 -28.22 -12.36
C PRO A 10 -15.86 -29.08 -12.32
N GLU A 11 -15.80 -30.32 -11.84
CA GLU A 11 -16.98 -31.21 -11.70
C GLU A 11 -17.79 -30.87 -10.44
N LYS A 12 -17.15 -30.26 -9.45
CA LYS A 12 -17.75 -29.85 -8.17
C LYS A 12 -17.47 -28.37 -7.90
N PRO A 13 -18.01 -27.46 -8.72
CA PRO A 13 -17.62 -26.04 -8.70
C PRO A 13 -18.02 -25.30 -7.43
N MET A 14 -18.84 -25.89 -6.57
CA MET A 14 -19.28 -25.30 -5.29
C MET A 14 -18.48 -25.81 -4.09
N GLU A 15 -17.72 -26.90 -4.24
CA GLU A 15 -16.89 -27.47 -3.18
C GLU A 15 -15.71 -26.51 -2.88
N ASN A 16 -15.47 -26.24 -1.59
CA ASN A 16 -14.40 -25.33 -1.12
C ASN A 16 -14.45 -23.89 -1.67
N ARG A 17 -15.60 -23.43 -2.16
CA ARG A 17 -15.78 -22.06 -2.64
C ARG A 17 -15.91 -21.09 -1.46
N ILE A 18 -15.03 -20.10 -1.39
CA ILE A 18 -15.10 -18.98 -0.44
C ILE A 18 -15.69 -17.77 -1.16
N THR A 19 -16.78 -17.20 -0.65
CA THR A 19 -17.45 -15.99 -1.19
C THR A 19 -17.75 -14.97 -0.10
N ASP A 20 -18.12 -13.75 -0.51
CA ASP A 20 -18.65 -12.69 0.36
C ASP A 20 -17.70 -12.21 1.48
N ILE A 21 -16.38 -12.36 1.26
CA ILE A 21 -15.35 -11.99 2.25
C ILE A 21 -14.94 -10.50 2.24
N GLY A 22 -15.28 -9.75 1.19
CA GLY A 22 -14.88 -8.34 1.05
C GLY A 22 -13.36 -8.12 0.89
N PRO A 23 -12.87 -6.88 1.05
CA PRO A 23 -11.44 -6.57 1.02
C PRO A 23 -10.76 -6.88 2.37
N ARG A 24 -9.43 -7.00 2.35
CA ARG A 24 -8.62 -6.98 3.58
C ARG A 24 -8.77 -5.64 4.28
N HIS A 25 -8.71 -5.62 5.61
CA HIS A 25 -8.87 -4.38 6.36
C HIS A 25 -7.58 -3.55 6.21
N PHE A 26 -7.70 -2.27 5.88
CA PHE A 26 -6.53 -1.44 5.54
C PHE A 26 -5.52 -1.30 6.71
N GLU A 27 -5.97 -1.46 7.96
CA GLU A 27 -5.12 -1.39 9.15
C GLU A 27 -4.09 -2.52 9.27
N GLU A 28 -4.21 -3.54 8.43
CA GLU A 28 -3.21 -4.59 8.25
C GLU A 28 -1.97 -4.08 7.50
N PHE A 29 -2.08 -2.96 6.76
CA PHE A 29 -1.02 -2.46 5.87
C PHE A 29 -0.48 -1.08 6.28
N LEU A 30 -1.02 -0.46 7.33
CA LEU A 30 -0.59 0.87 7.77
C LEU A 30 0.85 0.82 8.32
N PRO A 31 1.70 1.79 7.93
CA PRO A 31 2.96 2.02 8.63
C PRO A 31 2.71 2.25 10.13
N PRO A 32 3.61 1.82 11.03
CA PRO A 32 3.43 1.97 12.47
C PRO A 32 3.12 3.41 12.91
N VAL A 33 3.81 4.41 12.33
CA VAL A 33 3.58 5.84 12.63
C VAL A 33 2.18 6.30 12.23
N ILE A 34 1.66 5.79 11.10
CA ILE A 34 0.30 6.10 10.65
C ILE A 34 -0.72 5.42 11.56
N LYS A 35 -0.51 4.15 11.90
CA LYS A 35 -1.43 3.39 12.75
C LYS A 35 -1.53 3.99 14.15
N LYS A 36 -0.39 4.39 14.74
CA LYS A 36 -0.31 5.02 16.06
C LYS A 36 -1.05 6.35 16.14
N ASN A 37 -0.93 7.19 15.10
CA ASN A 37 -1.41 8.57 15.11
C ASN A 37 -2.68 8.77 14.25
N LYS A 38 -3.36 7.69 13.87
CA LYS A 38 -4.56 7.74 13.03
C LYS A 38 -5.67 8.53 13.74
N GLY A 39 -6.01 9.70 13.20
CA GLY A 39 -7.07 10.56 13.70
C GLY A 39 -6.59 11.68 14.63
N THR A 40 -5.29 11.77 14.91
CA THR A 40 -4.66 12.77 15.80
C THR A 40 -3.55 13.53 15.07
N TRP A 41 -3.87 14.07 13.89
CA TRP A 41 -2.94 14.85 13.07
C TRP A 41 -3.15 16.34 13.32
N ALA A 42 -2.09 17.05 13.68
CA ALA A 42 -2.14 18.47 14.01
C ALA A 42 -2.13 19.32 12.74
N TYR A 43 -1.16 19.09 11.86
CA TYR A 43 -0.98 19.85 10.62
C TYR A 43 -0.16 19.09 9.58
N HIS A 44 -0.09 19.66 8.37
CA HIS A 44 0.76 19.17 7.31
C HIS A 44 1.46 20.34 6.60
N GLU A 45 2.60 20.04 5.98
CA GLU A 45 3.38 20.96 5.16
C GLU A 45 3.78 20.30 3.85
N ILE A 46 3.86 21.10 2.79
CA ILE A 46 4.51 20.71 1.54
C ILE A 46 5.91 21.28 1.60
N LEU A 47 6.91 20.42 1.83
CA LEU A 47 8.29 20.86 1.97
C LEU A 47 8.88 21.23 0.61
N GLU A 48 8.63 20.37 -0.38
CA GLU A 48 9.11 20.49 -1.75
C GLU A 48 8.14 19.80 -2.72
N PRO A 49 8.24 20.01 -4.04
CA PRO A 49 7.40 19.31 -5.02
C PRO A 49 7.48 17.78 -4.86
N GLY A 50 6.38 17.19 -4.40
CA GLY A 50 6.28 15.74 -4.18
C GLY A 50 6.69 15.27 -2.78
N VAL A 51 7.14 16.16 -1.88
CA VAL A 51 7.52 15.82 -0.50
C VAL A 51 6.59 16.51 0.49
N LEU A 52 5.90 15.70 1.29
CA LEU A 52 4.94 16.15 2.30
C LEU A 52 5.45 15.77 3.69
N LEU A 53 5.11 16.58 4.69
CA LEU A 53 5.28 16.28 6.10
C LEU A 53 3.92 16.33 6.79
N HIS A 54 3.59 15.31 7.57
CA HIS A 54 2.49 15.38 8.53
C HIS A 54 3.05 15.29 9.95
N VAL A 55 2.50 16.12 10.83
CA VAL A 55 2.87 16.16 12.25
C VAL A 55 1.65 15.82 13.09
N ALA A 56 1.79 14.83 13.96
CA ALA A 56 0.76 14.41 14.90
C ALA A 56 0.69 15.36 16.11
N ASP A 57 -0.42 15.32 16.86
CA ASP A 57 -0.55 16.05 18.12
C ASP A 57 0.52 15.65 19.15
N SER A 58 1.02 14.41 19.05
CA SER A 58 2.13 13.87 19.85
C SER A 58 3.50 14.45 19.48
N GLY A 59 3.62 15.16 18.35
CA GLY A 59 4.88 15.58 17.75
C GLY A 59 5.52 14.54 16.83
N ASP A 60 4.97 13.32 16.73
CA ASP A 60 5.41 12.32 15.74
C ASP A 60 5.29 12.88 14.32
N LYS A 61 6.22 12.51 13.45
CA LYS A 61 6.29 12.98 12.07
C LYS A 61 6.26 11.81 11.10
N VAL A 62 5.65 12.03 9.94
CA VAL A 62 5.77 11.12 8.80
C VAL A 62 5.98 11.95 7.54
N TYR A 63 7.00 11.56 6.78
CA TYR A 63 7.34 12.17 5.51
C TYR A 63 6.79 11.31 4.38
N THR A 64 6.11 11.93 3.42
CA THR A 64 5.56 11.22 2.25
C THR A 64 6.25 11.73 0.99
N VAL A 65 6.85 10.81 0.24
CA VAL A 65 7.39 11.08 -1.10
C VAL A 65 6.42 10.54 -2.14
N ARG A 66 5.87 11.43 -2.97
CA ARG A 66 4.93 11.11 -4.04
C ARG A 66 5.65 11.07 -5.39
N CYS A 67 5.51 9.96 -6.10
CA CYS A 67 6.06 9.78 -7.43
C CYS A 67 4.97 9.40 -8.44
N GLY A 68 5.21 9.72 -9.71
CA GLY A 68 4.30 9.37 -10.81
C GLY A 68 4.23 7.85 -11.00
N GLY A 69 3.02 7.35 -11.26
CA GLY A 69 2.80 5.97 -11.70
C GLY A 69 2.17 5.96 -13.09
N ALA A 70 2.64 5.08 -13.98
CA ALA A 70 2.07 4.95 -15.34
C ALA A 70 0.64 4.37 -15.35
N ARG A 71 0.10 3.99 -14.18
CA ARG A 71 -1.15 3.26 -13.94
C ARG A 71 -1.16 1.86 -14.55
N LEU A 72 -0.98 1.77 -15.87
CA LEU A 72 -0.68 0.51 -16.53
C LEU A 72 0.78 0.15 -16.25
N MET A 73 1.02 -0.92 -15.49
CA MET A 73 2.34 -1.30 -15.01
C MET A 73 2.55 -2.80 -15.11
N THR A 74 3.82 -3.22 -15.25
CA THR A 74 4.20 -4.64 -15.25
C THR A 74 4.36 -5.15 -13.82
N ILE A 75 4.32 -6.48 -13.64
CA ILE A 75 4.64 -7.09 -12.33
C ILE A 75 6.08 -6.79 -11.89
N THR A 76 7.01 -6.62 -12.84
CA THR A 76 8.41 -6.28 -12.55
C THR A 76 8.51 -4.90 -11.93
N HIS A 77 7.74 -3.93 -12.47
CA HIS A 77 7.73 -2.57 -11.91
C HIS A 77 7.06 -2.54 -10.52
N ILE A 78 6.00 -3.33 -10.29
CA ILE A 78 5.40 -3.47 -8.94
C ILE A 78 6.42 -4.07 -7.95
N ARG A 79 7.21 -5.06 -8.37
CA ARG A 79 8.25 -5.65 -7.51
C ARG A 79 9.36 -4.65 -7.18
N GLU A 80 9.78 -3.84 -8.14
CA GLU A 80 10.74 -2.75 -7.89
C GLU A 80 10.19 -1.72 -6.90
N ILE A 81 8.90 -1.38 -6.98
CA ILE A 81 8.21 -0.54 -5.99
C ILE A 81 8.25 -1.19 -4.60
N CYS A 82 8.01 -2.51 -4.51
CA CYS A 82 8.11 -3.26 -3.26
C CYS A 82 9.55 -3.28 -2.72
N ASP A 83 10.56 -3.50 -3.56
CA ASP A 83 11.97 -3.51 -3.16
C ASP A 83 12.39 -2.15 -2.55
N ILE A 84 11.89 -1.04 -3.10
CA ILE A 84 12.09 0.30 -2.53
C ILE A 84 11.39 0.42 -1.16
N ALA A 85 10.15 -0.04 -1.05
CA ALA A 85 9.40 0.00 0.22
C ALA A 85 10.06 -0.87 1.30
N ASP A 86 10.56 -2.05 0.97
CA ASP A 86 11.27 -2.94 1.90
C ASP A 86 12.57 -2.29 2.38
N LYS A 87 13.31 -1.66 1.47
CA LYS A 87 14.60 -1.04 1.78
C LYS A 87 14.48 0.24 2.63
N HIS A 88 13.42 1.02 2.43
CA HIS A 88 13.34 2.38 2.99
C HIS A 88 12.12 2.64 3.88
N CYS A 89 11.04 1.88 3.74
CA CYS A 89 9.74 2.17 4.35
C CYS A 89 9.19 1.01 5.19
N GLY A 90 10.03 0.03 5.56
CA GLY A 90 9.63 -1.15 6.33
C GLY A 90 8.61 -2.03 5.63
N GLY A 91 8.63 -2.06 4.28
CA GLY A 91 7.68 -2.80 3.45
C GLY A 91 6.34 -2.13 3.24
N HIS A 92 6.18 -0.86 3.67
CA HIS A 92 4.93 -0.11 3.51
C HIS A 92 4.99 0.89 2.35
N LEU A 93 3.90 0.95 1.58
CA LEU A 93 3.66 1.97 0.56
C LEU A 93 2.15 2.15 0.36
N ARG A 94 1.75 3.18 -0.37
CA ARG A 94 0.35 3.32 -0.81
C ARG A 94 0.24 3.89 -2.22
N PHE A 95 -0.92 3.69 -2.82
CA PHE A 95 -1.32 4.38 -4.05
C PHE A 95 -2.32 5.48 -3.73
N THR A 96 -2.19 6.60 -4.44
CA THR A 96 -3.13 7.72 -4.37
C THR A 96 -4.33 7.50 -5.28
N THR A 97 -5.39 8.28 -5.09
CA THR A 97 -6.59 8.28 -5.96
C THR A 97 -6.32 8.72 -7.39
N ARG A 98 -5.14 9.29 -7.68
CA ARG A 98 -4.67 9.62 -9.04
C ARG A 98 -3.61 8.66 -9.57
N ASN A 99 -3.51 7.47 -8.98
CA ASN A 99 -2.59 6.40 -9.39
C ASN A 99 -1.10 6.72 -9.22
N ASN A 100 -0.76 7.80 -8.51
CA ASN A 100 0.61 8.04 -8.03
C ASN A 100 0.95 7.09 -6.88
N ILE A 101 2.23 6.81 -6.72
CA ILE A 101 2.78 5.98 -5.63
C ILE A 101 3.30 6.90 -4.53
N GLU A 102 3.10 6.51 -3.28
CA GLU A 102 3.61 7.22 -2.11
C GLU A 102 4.39 6.26 -1.20
N PHE A 103 5.60 6.69 -0.86
CA PHE A 103 6.49 6.08 0.12
C PHE A 103 6.50 6.93 1.38
N MET A 104 6.38 6.30 2.55
CA MET A 104 6.30 6.99 3.85
C MET A 104 7.48 6.57 4.72
N VAL A 105 8.19 7.56 5.29
CA VAL A 105 9.35 7.38 6.16
C VAL A 105 9.24 8.22 7.43
#